data_AF-A0A2U3L3V3-F1
#
_entry.id   AF-A0A2U3L3V3-F1
#
_cell.length_a   1.000
_cell.length_b   1.000
_cell.length_c   1.000
_cell.angle_alpha   90.00
_cell.angle_beta   90.00
_cell.angle_gamma   90.00
#
_symmetry.space_group_name_H-M   'P 1'
#
loop_
_entity.id
_entity.type
_entity.pdbx_description
1 polymer ?
#
loop_
_entity_poly.entity_id
_entity_poly.type
_entity_poly.pdbx_seq_one_letter_code
_entity_poly.pdbx_strand_id
1 'polypeptide(L)'
;MKTNGKIQVLTFSIDRDPELVRSFMKEKGYAFPVIVAPDLEQRLFPQEGGIPKTWVIDRQGRRSDAFRAWTFGRIVIEVEKIAKGD
;
A
#
# COMPACT_ATOMS: atom_id res chain seq x y z
N MET A 1 6.02 -2.85 13.02
CA MET A 1 5.75 -1.40 13.18
C MET A 1 4.27 -1.22 13.52
N LYS A 2 3.94 -0.77 14.73
CA LYS A 2 2.57 -0.37 15.09
C LYS A 2 2.40 1.09 14.69
N THR A 3 1.44 1.39 13.82
CA THR A 3 1.01 2.77 13.61
C THR A 3 0.15 3.17 14.81
N ASN A 4 0.27 4.40 15.30
CA ASN A 4 -0.40 4.87 16.52
C ASN A 4 -1.93 5.12 16.31
N GLY A 5 -2.61 4.22 15.58
CA GLY A 5 -4.03 4.32 15.18
C GLY A 5 -4.35 5.40 14.14
N LYS A 6 -3.43 6.33 13.86
CA LYS A 6 -3.67 7.49 12.97
C LYS A 6 -3.45 7.23 11.49
N ILE A 7 -2.65 6.22 11.14
CA ILE A 7 -2.33 5.80 9.76
C ILE A 7 -2.45 4.28 9.73
N GLN A 8 -2.95 3.70 8.65
CA GLN A 8 -2.96 2.26 8.44
C GLN A 8 -2.32 1.93 7.10
N VAL A 9 -1.67 0.78 7.03
CA VAL A 9 -1.12 0.24 5.79
C VAL A 9 -1.96 -0.98 5.44
N LEU A 10 -2.58 -0.95 4.27
CA LEU A 10 -3.24 -2.10 3.66
C LEU A 10 -2.49 -2.44 2.39
N THR A 11 -2.09 -3.69 2.23
CA THR A 11 -1.34 -4.14 1.06
C THR A 11 -2.15 -5.17 0.30
N PHE A 12 -2.11 -5.09 -1.03
CA PHE A 12 -2.62 -6.12 -1.92
C PHE A 12 -1.44 -6.81 -2.57
N SER A 13 -1.37 -8.15 -2.46
CA SER A 13 -0.37 -8.92 -3.20
C SER A 13 -0.93 -9.31 -4.56
N ILE A 14 -0.07 -9.22 -5.58
CA ILE A 14 -0.36 -9.76 -6.91
C ILE A 14 -0.02 -11.25 -7.04
N ASP A 15 0.68 -11.82 -6.05
CA ASP A 15 0.97 -13.24 -6.01
C ASP A 15 -0.33 -14.04 -5.91
N ARG A 16 -0.41 -15.18 -6.61
CA ARG A 16 -1.59 -16.05 -6.55
C ARG A 16 -1.57 -17.00 -5.36
N ASP A 17 -0.38 -17.35 -4.85
CA ASP A 17 -0.20 -18.29 -3.75
C ASP A 17 -0.09 -17.55 -2.41
N PRO A 18 -1.06 -17.72 -1.49
CA PRO A 18 -1.01 -17.11 -0.16
C PRO A 18 0.20 -17.53 0.68
N GLU A 19 0.79 -18.71 0.44
CA GLU A 19 1.94 -19.18 1.22
C GLU A 19 3.24 -18.48 0.83
N LEU A 20 3.38 -18.06 -0.43
CA LEU A 20 4.48 -17.17 -0.85
C LEU A 20 4.38 -15.82 -0.13
N VAL A 21 3.17 -15.25 -0.06
CA VAL A 21 2.92 -13.99 0.64
C VAL A 21 3.22 -14.13 2.14
N ARG A 22 2.74 -15.20 2.77
CA ARG A 22 2.99 -15.48 4.19
C ARG A 22 4.49 -15.61 4.48
N SER A 23 5.21 -16.34 3.65
CA SER A 23 6.65 -16.56 3.80
C SER A 23 7.43 -15.27 3.66
N PHE A 24 7.11 -14.45 2.65
CA PHE A 24 7.73 -13.15 2.44
C PHE A 24 7.50 -12.20 3.62
N MET A 25 6.27 -12.12 4.12
CA MET A 25 5.93 -11.28 5.28
C MET A 25 6.72 -11.70 6.52
N LYS A 26 6.85 -13.02 6.76
CA LYS A 26 7.66 -13.57 7.86
C LYS A 26 9.14 -13.25 7.70
N GLU A 27 9.70 -13.48 6.51
CA GLU A 27 11.12 -13.23 6.22
C GLU A 27 11.50 -11.75 6.41
N LYS A 28 10.64 -10.83 5.95
CA LYS A 28 10.89 -9.39 6.07
C LYS A 28 10.48 -8.78 7.43
N GLY A 29 9.86 -9.57 8.31
CA GLY A 29 9.38 -9.09 9.62
C GLY A 29 8.24 -8.06 9.51
N TYR A 30 7.47 -8.12 8.42
CA TYR A 30 6.33 -7.24 8.23
C TYR A 30 5.11 -7.73 9.01
N ALA A 31 4.31 -6.78 9.51
CA ALA A 31 3.16 -7.06 10.38
C ALA A 31 1.89 -6.29 9.99
N PHE A 32 1.90 -5.60 8.84
CA PHE A 32 0.70 -4.98 8.28
C PHE A 32 -0.17 -6.03 7.58
N PRO A 33 -1.49 -5.82 7.48
CA PRO A 33 -2.39 -6.73 6.78
C PRO A 33 -2.09 -6.78 5.27
N VAL A 34 -2.19 -7.98 4.69
CA VAL A 34 -2.07 -8.23 3.25
C VAL A 34 -3.28 -9.01 2.76
N ILE A 35 -3.88 -8.57 1.66
CA ILE A 35 -4.93 -9.28 0.93
C ILE A 35 -4.33 -9.83 -0.36
N VAL A 36 -4.53 -11.13 -0.63
CA VAL A 36 -4.14 -11.76 -1.89
C VAL A 36 -5.17 -11.40 -2.96
N ALA A 37 -4.77 -10.59 -3.95
CA ALA A 37 -5.67 -10.02 -4.94
C ALA A 37 -4.96 -9.85 -6.30
N PRO A 38 -4.60 -10.96 -6.98
CA PRO A 38 -3.72 -10.98 -8.15
C PRO A 38 -4.12 -10.03 -9.28
N ASP A 39 -5.42 -9.90 -9.52
CA ASP A 39 -5.96 -9.18 -10.66
C ASP A 39 -6.63 -7.84 -10.26
N LEU A 40 -6.54 -7.45 -8.98
CA LEU A 40 -7.25 -6.26 -8.48
C LEU A 40 -6.70 -4.97 -9.07
N GLU A 41 -5.37 -4.83 -9.13
CA GLU A 41 -4.71 -3.64 -9.65
C GLU A 41 -5.05 -3.42 -11.13
N GLN A 42 -5.01 -4.47 -11.95
CA GLN A 42 -5.37 -4.40 -13.37
C GLN A 42 -6.84 -4.01 -13.57
N ARG A 43 -7.74 -4.49 -12.68
CA ARG A 43 -9.16 -4.17 -12.74
C ARG A 43 -9.48 -2.74 -12.34
N LEU A 44 -8.79 -2.20 -11.33
CA LEU A 44 -9.04 -0.86 -10.82
C LEU A 44 -8.26 0.22 -11.56
N PHE A 45 -7.06 -0.12 -12.07
CA PHE A 45 -6.10 0.82 -12.64
C PHE A 45 -5.47 0.30 -13.95
N PRO A 46 -6.29 -0.07 -14.97
CA PRO A 46 -5.81 -0.78 -16.17
C PRO A 46 -4.81 0.01 -17.02
N GLN A 47 -4.79 1.35 -16.91
CA GLN A 47 -3.91 2.23 -17.68
C GLN A 47 -2.63 2.62 -16.92
N GLU A 48 -2.57 2.31 -15.63
CA GLU A 48 -1.38 2.56 -14.83
C GLU A 48 -0.48 1.31 -14.92
N GLY A 49 0.77 1.44 -15.37
CA GLY A 49 1.67 0.29 -15.54
C GLY A 49 2.63 0.05 -14.37
N GLY A 50 2.93 -1.22 -14.08
CA GLY A 50 4.04 -1.66 -13.23
C GLY A 50 3.76 -1.67 -11.72
N ILE A 51 4.63 -2.36 -10.98
CA ILE A 51 4.59 -2.49 -9.51
C ILE A 51 5.94 -2.07 -8.89
N PRO A 52 5.99 -1.65 -7.62
CA PRO A 52 4.87 -1.42 -6.70
C PRO A 52 4.12 -0.12 -6.99
N LYS A 53 2.85 -0.06 -6.59
CA LYS A 53 2.03 1.16 -6.58
C LYS A 53 1.51 1.43 -5.19
N THR A 54 1.61 2.69 -4.80
CA THR A 54 1.14 3.16 -3.50
C THR A 54 0.25 4.37 -3.71
N TRP A 55 -0.81 4.43 -2.93
CA TRP A 55 -1.68 5.60 -2.80
C TRP A 55 -1.77 5.95 -1.33
N VAL A 56 -2.02 7.22 -1.04
CA VAL A 56 -2.52 7.62 0.27
C VAL A 56 -4.00 7.94 0.12
N ILE A 57 -4.79 7.43 1.06
CA ILE A 57 -6.23 7.67 1.14
C ILE A 57 -6.49 8.44 2.44
N ASP A 58 -7.18 9.56 2.36
CA ASP A 58 -7.52 10.38 3.52
C ASP A 58 -8.78 9.87 4.25
N ARG A 59 -9.22 10.59 5.29
CA ARG A 59 -10.40 10.21 6.09
C ARG A 59 -11.72 10.38 5.35
N GLN A 60 -11.74 11.17 4.28
CA GLN A 60 -12.89 11.42 3.42
C GLN A 60 -12.94 10.40 2.25
N GLY A 61 -11.92 9.54 2.14
CA GLY A 61 -11.81 8.54 1.07
C GLY A 61 -11.22 9.08 -0.23
N ARG A 62 -10.66 10.30 -0.24
CA ARG A 62 -9.96 10.84 -1.43
C ARG A 62 -8.58 10.21 -1.51
N ARG A 63 -8.16 9.85 -2.72
CA ARG A 63 -6.85 9.26 -2.99
C ARG A 63 -5.89 10.26 -3.62
N SER A 64 -4.61 10.10 -3.35
CA SER A 64 -3.53 10.71 -4.13
C SER A 64 -3.41 10.09 -5.53
N ASP A 65 -2.57 10.68 -6.37
CA ASP A 65 -1.97 9.97 -7.50
C ASP A 65 -1.14 8.78 -7.02
N ALA A 66 -0.97 7.78 -7.89
CA ALA A 66 -0.11 6.65 -7.62
C ALA A 66 1.36 7.11 -7.54
N PHE A 67 2.10 6.59 -6.55
CA PHE A 67 3.54 6.79 -6.46
C PHE A 67 4.25 5.49 -6.10
N ARG A 68 5.54 5.42 -6.43
CA ARG A 68 6.40 4.30 -6.03
C ARG A 68 7.00 4.59 -4.67
N ALA A 69 6.90 3.64 -3.75
CA ALA A 69 7.54 3.70 -2.45
C ALA A 69 8.31 2.40 -2.18
N TRP A 70 9.62 2.54 -2.00
CA TRP A 70 10.52 1.45 -1.59
C TRP A 70 10.82 1.48 -0.10
N THR A 71 10.51 2.60 0.56
CA THR A 71 10.76 2.83 1.98
C THR A 71 9.55 3.45 2.64
N PHE A 72 9.38 3.19 3.94
CA PHE A 72 8.30 3.78 4.72
C PHE A 72 8.41 5.31 4.83
N GLY A 73 9.64 5.85 4.84
CA GLY A 73 9.86 7.29 4.89
C GLY A 73 9.21 8.03 3.70
N ARG A 74 9.23 7.42 2.50
CA ARG A 74 8.54 8.00 1.33
C ARG A 74 7.04 8.09 1.53
N ILE A 75 6.44 7.09 2.20
CA ILE A 75 5.00 7.05 2.49
C ILE A 75 4.63 8.17 3.46
N VAL A 76 5.42 8.38 4.52
CA VAL A 76 5.16 9.43 5.52
C VAL A 76 5.14 10.82 4.87
N ILE A 77 6.08 11.11 3.98
CA ILE A 77 6.14 12.39 3.27
C ILE A 77 4.85 12.65 2.47
N GLU A 78 4.33 11.64 1.76
CA GLU A 78 3.11 11.80 0.99
C GLU A 78 1.86 11.92 1.88
N VAL A 79 1.82 11.23 3.02
CA VAL A 79 0.76 11.43 4.02
C VAL A 79 0.74 12.86 4.57
N GLU A 80 1.92 13.41 4.89
CA GLU A 80 2.02 14.79 5.39
C GLU A 80 1.59 15.84 4.36
N LYS A 81 1.86 15.61 3.07
CA LYS A 81 1.43 16.51 2.00
C LYS A 81 -0.09 16.58 1.91
N ILE A 82 -0.77 15.44 1.95
CA ILE A 82 -2.24 15.39 1.88
C ILE A 82 -2.85 15.99 3.13
N ALA A 83 -2.28 15.72 4.31
CA ALA A 83 -2.76 16.32 5.56
C ALA A 83 -2.61 17.85 5.62
N LYS A 84 -1.75 18.45 4.79
CA LYS A 84 -1.55 19.91 4.68
C LYS A 84 -2.34 20.54 3.52
N GLY A 85 -2.94 19.73 2.65
CA GLY A 85 -3.67 20.17 1.45
C GLY A 85 -5.17 20.36 1.64
N ASP A 86 -5.65 20.29 2.89
CA ASP A 86 -7.02 20.54 3.33
C ASP A 86 -7.14 21.82 4.14
#